data_AF-A0A7L3VAJ7-F1
#
_entry.id   AF-A0A7L3VAJ7-F1
#
_cell.length_a   1.000
_cell.length_b   1.000
_cell.length_c   1.000
_cell.angle_alpha   90.00
_cell.angle_beta   90.00
_cell.angle_gamma   90.00
#
_symmetry.space_group_name_H-M   'P 1'
#
loop_
_entity.id
_entity.type
_entity.pdbx_description
1 polymer ?
#
loop_
_entity_poly.entity_id
_entity_poly.type
_entity_poly.pdbx_seq_one_letter_code
_entity_poly.pdbx_strand_id
1 'polypeptide(L)'
;ALSRRYVLCEVVSEDPRCRQCIEDRVLGLAVRDAITRVHGDYGLACCSISFTGAGERAAPGRGVPPAPLTVRVCPAVKYLNAYTGTVLLRCRKDSYRLLCSALPFVRHLENRGQRYPCFLNTLHVGGTIRTCQKFLIQYNRTQLLRLLQNCTNEEERQCIQKSLLSCSLTEEQSESGDEEDDDGTE
;
A
#
# COMPACT_ATOMS: atom_id res chain seq x y z
N ALA A 1 9.84 -15.65 14.05
CA ALA A 1 8.66 -14.87 13.60
C ALA A 1 8.90 -14.31 12.18
N LEU A 2 7.95 -14.47 11.25
CA LEU A 2 8.06 -13.92 9.88
C LEU A 2 8.03 -12.39 9.91
N SER A 3 9.20 -11.76 9.78
CA SER A 3 9.34 -10.29 9.75
C SER A 3 8.70 -9.72 8.49
N ARG A 4 7.69 -8.87 8.68
CA ARG A 4 6.93 -8.20 7.63
C ARG A 4 7.43 -6.76 7.49
N ARG A 5 7.47 -6.26 6.26
CA ARG A 5 7.72 -4.84 5.94
C ARG A 5 6.52 -4.27 5.22
N TYR A 6 6.28 -2.99 5.43
CA TYR A 6 5.24 -2.23 4.77
C TYR A 6 5.91 -1.16 3.92
N VAL A 7 5.49 -1.08 2.66
CA VAL A 7 5.99 -0.10 1.69
C VAL A 7 4.84 0.84 1.38
N LEU A 8 4.99 2.10 1.79
CA LEU A 8 4.07 3.17 1.48
C LEU A 8 4.46 3.76 0.12
N CYS A 9 3.52 3.78 -0.80
CA CYS A 9 3.70 4.28 -2.16
C CYS A 9 2.62 5.32 -2.49
N GLU A 10 2.92 6.16 -3.48
CA GLU A 10 2.00 7.12 -4.08
C GLU A 10 1.93 6.85 -5.58
N VAL A 11 0.71 6.75 -6.10
CA VAL A 11 0.43 6.63 -7.53
C VAL A 11 0.36 8.04 -8.10
N VAL A 12 1.39 8.39 -8.87
CA VAL A 12 1.47 9.66 -9.59
C VAL A 12 0.98 9.44 -11.02
N SER A 13 -0.02 10.21 -11.41
CA SER A 13 -0.59 10.20 -12.77
C SER A 13 -0.93 11.62 -13.18
N GLU A 14 -0.65 11.95 -14.43
CA GLU A 14 -1.05 13.23 -15.05
C GLU A 14 -2.55 13.22 -15.39
N ASP A 15 -3.09 12.05 -15.76
CA ASP A 15 -4.49 11.92 -16.14
C ASP A 15 -5.43 11.80 -14.92
N PRO A 16 -6.47 12.65 -14.79
CA PRO A 16 -7.44 12.56 -13.69
C PRO A 16 -8.33 11.31 -13.79
N ARG A 17 -8.49 10.74 -14.99
CA ARG A 17 -9.23 9.48 -15.22
C ARG A 17 -8.52 8.28 -14.59
N CYS A 18 -7.19 8.34 -14.47
CA CYS A 18 -6.42 7.29 -13.82
C CYS A 18 -6.85 7.10 -12.35
N ARG A 19 -7.25 8.19 -11.66
CA ARG A 19 -7.70 8.12 -10.25
C ARG A 19 -8.94 7.25 -10.07
N GLN A 20 -9.84 7.21 -11.06
CA GLN A 20 -11.03 6.36 -11.04
C GLN A 20 -10.70 4.89 -11.31
N CYS A 21 -9.49 4.60 -11.79
CA CYS A 21 -9.04 3.26 -12.16
C CYS A 21 -8.16 2.61 -11.10
N ILE A 22 -7.87 3.31 -10.00
CA ILE A 22 -7.03 2.79 -8.93
C ILE A 22 -7.87 1.86 -8.05
N GLU A 23 -7.79 0.57 -8.36
CA GLU A 23 -8.39 -0.52 -7.59
C GLU A 23 -7.31 -1.49 -7.10
N ASP A 24 -7.56 -2.18 -5.97
CA ASP A 24 -6.64 -3.17 -5.39
C ASP A 24 -6.19 -4.20 -6.42
N ARG A 25 -7.15 -4.77 -7.17
CA ARG A 25 -6.87 -5.79 -8.20
C ARG A 25 -5.99 -5.26 -9.31
N VAL A 26 -6.30 -4.08 -9.86
CA VAL A 26 -5.56 -3.48 -10.97
C VAL A 26 -4.13 -3.17 -10.55
N LEU A 27 -3.97 -2.62 -9.34
CA LEU A 27 -2.66 -2.28 -8.80
C LEU A 27 -1.82 -3.53 -8.50
N GLY A 28 -2.42 -4.55 -7.88
CA GLY A 28 -1.74 -5.82 -7.61
C GLY A 28 -1.27 -6.51 -8.90
N LEU A 29 -2.08 -6.47 -9.96
CA LEU A 29 -1.69 -6.99 -11.28
C LEU A 29 -0.55 -6.17 -11.90
N ALA A 30 -0.61 -4.84 -11.84
CA ALA A 30 0.41 -3.97 -12.41
C ALA A 30 1.78 -4.13 -11.70
N VAL A 31 1.77 -4.23 -10.37
CA VAL A 31 2.98 -4.48 -9.57
C VAL A 31 3.55 -5.87 -9.87
N ARG A 32 2.69 -6.88 -9.98
CA ARG A 32 3.11 -8.25 -10.35
C ARG A 32 3.77 -8.30 -11.71
N ASP A 33 3.15 -7.67 -12.71
CA ASP A 33 3.67 -7.58 -14.07
C ASP A 33 5.03 -6.86 -14.08
N ALA A 34 5.17 -5.77 -13.32
CA ALA A 34 6.45 -5.09 -13.16
C ALA A 34 7.53 -5.99 -12.52
N ILE A 35 7.21 -6.72 -11.44
CA ILE A 35 8.16 -7.65 -10.80
C ILE A 35 8.58 -8.75 -11.79
N THR A 36 7.64 -9.31 -12.53
CA THR A 36 7.91 -10.37 -13.51
C THR A 36 8.81 -9.85 -14.64
N ARG A 37 8.58 -8.62 -15.11
CA ARG A 37 9.42 -7.99 -16.14
C ARG A 37 10.83 -7.67 -15.66
N VAL A 38 10.99 -7.28 -14.40
CA VAL A 38 12.30 -6.80 -13.86
C VAL A 38 13.13 -7.96 -13.31
N HIS A 39 12.50 -8.88 -12.58
CA HIS A 39 13.17 -9.93 -11.81
C HIS A 39 12.82 -11.35 -12.27
N GLY A 40 11.97 -11.50 -13.30
CA GLY A 40 11.51 -12.79 -13.80
C GLY A 40 10.66 -13.57 -12.80
N ASP A 41 10.51 -14.86 -13.08
CA ASP A 41 9.72 -15.79 -12.25
C ASP A 41 10.31 -15.99 -10.86
N TYR A 42 11.64 -15.85 -10.71
CA TYR A 42 12.30 -15.90 -9.40
C TYR A 42 11.81 -14.77 -8.49
N GLY A 43 11.84 -13.53 -8.96
CA GLY A 43 11.37 -12.39 -8.16
C GLY A 43 9.89 -12.49 -7.86
N LEU A 44 9.09 -12.93 -8.85
CA LEU A 44 7.67 -13.17 -8.66
C LEU A 44 7.43 -14.24 -7.57
N ALA A 45 8.14 -15.36 -7.59
CA ALA A 45 8.04 -16.40 -6.58
C ALA A 45 8.43 -15.88 -5.19
N CYS A 46 9.57 -15.19 -5.06
CA CYS A 46 10.03 -14.60 -3.80
C CYS A 46 9.02 -13.62 -3.19
N CYS A 47 8.34 -12.85 -4.03
CA CYS A 47 7.27 -11.93 -3.61
C CYS A 47 5.96 -12.68 -3.34
N SER A 48 5.64 -13.75 -4.06
CA SER A 48 4.37 -14.48 -3.97
C SER A 48 4.27 -15.43 -2.77
N ILE A 49 5.38 -15.82 -2.14
CA ILE A 49 5.38 -16.72 -0.99
C ILE A 49 4.84 -16.01 0.26
N SER A 50 3.52 -15.99 0.35
CA SER A 50 2.78 -15.91 1.61
C SER A 50 2.00 -17.22 1.69
N PHE A 51 2.46 -18.13 2.54
CA PHE A 51 1.74 -19.36 2.85
C PHE A 51 0.39 -18.97 3.49
N THR A 52 -0.66 -18.83 2.68
CA THR A 52 -2.01 -18.91 3.19
C THR A 52 -2.24 -20.38 3.51
N GLY A 53 -1.98 -20.75 4.76
CA GLY A 53 -2.62 -21.91 5.37
C GLY A 53 -4.12 -21.67 5.38
N ALA A 54 -4.77 -22.07 4.29
CA ALA A 54 -6.19 -22.31 4.15
C ALA A 54 -6.26 -23.30 2.97
N GLY A 55 -6.28 -24.61 3.19
CA GLY A 55 -7.31 -25.23 4.02
C GLY A 55 -8.68 -25.14 3.34
N GLU A 56 -8.74 -24.98 2.01
CA GLU A 56 -9.97 -25.16 1.26
C GLU A 56 -9.83 -26.45 0.43
N ARG A 57 -10.15 -27.56 1.08
CA ARG A 57 -10.51 -28.81 0.39
C ARG A 57 -11.84 -28.55 -0.32
N ALA A 58 -11.80 -27.91 -1.48
CA ALA A 58 -12.86 -28.05 -2.46
C ALA A 58 -12.68 -29.42 -3.11
N ALA A 59 -13.61 -30.34 -2.85
CA ALA A 59 -13.63 -31.67 -3.45
C ALA A 59 -13.66 -31.56 -4.99
N PRO A 60 -12.92 -32.40 -5.74
CA PRO A 60 -12.92 -32.35 -7.19
C PRO A 60 -14.22 -32.96 -7.75
N GLY A 61 -15.16 -32.10 -8.13
CA GLY A 61 -16.21 -32.45 -9.07
C GLY A 61 -15.63 -32.54 -10.49
N ARG A 62 -15.93 -33.62 -11.21
CA ARG A 62 -15.46 -33.88 -12.58
C ARG A 62 -15.79 -32.72 -13.52
N GLY A 63 -14.78 -32.23 -14.26
CA GLY A 63 -15.00 -31.64 -15.59
C GLY A 63 -14.79 -30.14 -15.78
N VAL A 64 -14.23 -29.41 -14.81
CA VAL A 64 -13.82 -28.00 -15.03
C VAL A 64 -12.29 -27.94 -15.06
N PRO A 65 -11.65 -27.29 -16.06
CA PRO A 65 -10.21 -27.08 -16.01
C PRO A 65 -9.86 -26.36 -14.71
N PRO A 66 -8.75 -26.70 -14.04
CA PRO A 66 -8.38 -26.06 -12.79
C PRO A 66 -8.32 -24.55 -13.03
N ALA A 67 -9.24 -23.80 -12.42
CA ALA A 67 -9.06 -22.36 -12.29
C ALA A 67 -7.66 -22.20 -11.70
N PRO A 68 -6.76 -21.41 -12.33
CA PRO A 68 -5.40 -21.30 -11.84
C PRO A 68 -5.52 -20.93 -10.37
N LEU A 69 -4.96 -21.77 -9.50
CA LEU A 69 -4.84 -21.50 -8.08
C LEU A 69 -4.31 -20.08 -8.00
N THR A 70 -5.17 -19.12 -7.69
CA THR A 70 -4.79 -17.71 -7.73
C THR A 70 -3.98 -17.51 -6.47
N VAL A 71 -2.72 -17.93 -6.51
CA VAL A 71 -1.73 -17.68 -5.49
C VAL A 71 -1.86 -16.21 -5.19
N ARG A 72 -2.28 -15.88 -3.97
CA ARG A 72 -2.55 -14.50 -3.60
C ARG A 72 -1.20 -13.81 -3.53
N VAL A 73 -0.82 -13.20 -4.65
CA VAL A 73 0.50 -12.62 -4.87
C VAL A 73 0.70 -11.53 -3.84
N CYS A 74 1.73 -11.69 -3.01
CA CYS A 74 2.28 -10.56 -2.29
C CYS A 74 3.06 -9.70 -3.30
N PRO A 75 2.92 -8.37 -3.27
CA PRO A 75 2.42 -7.59 -2.15
C PRO A 75 0.90 -7.56 -1.99
N ALA A 76 0.43 -7.89 -0.80
CA ALA A 76 -0.96 -7.66 -0.44
C ALA A 76 -1.15 -6.16 -0.17
N VAL A 77 -2.03 -5.50 -0.94
CA VAL A 77 -2.44 -4.13 -0.65
C VAL A 77 -3.25 -4.14 0.64
N LYS A 78 -2.85 -3.32 1.60
CA LYS A 78 -3.52 -3.21 2.90
C LYS A 78 -4.38 -1.98 3.03
N TYR A 79 -3.99 -0.92 2.34
CA TYR A 79 -4.70 0.33 2.31
C TYR A 79 -4.50 0.93 0.92
N LEU A 80 -5.58 1.46 0.37
CA LEU A 80 -5.57 2.15 -0.89
C LEU A 80 -6.52 3.34 -0.76
N ASN A 81 -6.03 4.52 -1.14
CA ASN A 81 -6.85 5.70 -1.29
C ASN A 81 -6.76 6.18 -2.74
N ALA A 82 -7.84 6.01 -3.49
CA ALA A 82 -7.92 6.44 -4.89
C ALA A 82 -7.90 7.97 -5.04
N TYR A 83 -8.32 8.72 -4.02
CA TYR A 83 -8.35 10.18 -4.06
C TYR A 83 -6.94 10.79 -3.97
N THR A 84 -6.15 10.34 -2.99
CA THR A 84 -4.76 10.79 -2.81
C THR A 84 -3.74 9.96 -3.59
N GLY A 85 -4.16 8.84 -4.19
CA GLY A 85 -3.24 7.88 -4.83
C GLY A 85 -2.34 7.13 -3.85
N THR A 86 -2.61 7.17 -2.55
CA THR A 86 -1.75 6.54 -1.54
C THR A 86 -2.04 5.04 -1.43
N VAL A 87 -0.98 4.23 -1.41
CA VAL A 87 -1.04 2.77 -1.35
C VAL A 87 -0.13 2.27 -0.23
N LEU A 88 -0.61 1.35 0.60
CA LEU A 88 0.21 0.61 1.55
C LEU A 88 0.33 -0.86 1.11
N LEU A 89 1.53 -1.24 0.70
CA LEU A 89 1.87 -2.59 0.27
C LEU A 89 2.52 -3.38 1.40
N ARG A 90 2.08 -4.63 1.59
CA ARG A 90 2.72 -5.55 2.53
C ARG A 90 3.72 -6.45 1.81
N CYS A 91 4.92 -6.60 2.36
CA CYS A 91 5.94 -7.53 1.87
C CYS A 91 6.67 -8.26 2.98
N ARG A 92 7.43 -9.28 2.60
CA ARG A 92 8.40 -9.93 3.50
C ARG A 92 9.66 -9.07 3.62
N LYS A 93 10.33 -9.16 4.77
CA LYS A 93 11.61 -8.47 5.02
C LYS A 93 12.73 -8.89 4.06
N ASP A 94 12.65 -10.09 3.46
CA ASP A 94 13.70 -10.59 2.57
C ASP A 94 13.51 -10.11 1.13
N SER A 95 12.25 -9.98 0.67
CA SER A 95 11.91 -9.63 -0.71
C SER A 95 11.51 -8.16 -0.93
N TYR A 96 11.47 -7.33 0.11
CA TYR A 96 11.11 -5.92 -0.05
C TYR A 96 12.01 -5.15 -1.02
N ARG A 97 13.29 -5.54 -1.16
CA ARG A 97 14.22 -4.93 -2.13
C ARG A 97 13.81 -5.21 -3.57
N LEU A 98 13.33 -6.43 -3.85
CA LEU A 98 12.81 -6.80 -5.17
C LEU A 98 11.54 -6.01 -5.47
N LEU A 99 10.65 -5.85 -4.49
CA LEU A 99 9.48 -4.99 -4.66
C LEU A 99 9.90 -3.54 -4.94
N CYS A 100 10.71 -2.93 -4.07
CA CYS A 100 11.07 -1.50 -4.19
C CYS A 100 11.78 -1.19 -5.51
N SER A 101 12.60 -2.10 -6.01
CA SER A 101 13.23 -1.95 -7.33
C SER A 101 12.24 -2.11 -8.49
N ALA A 102 11.18 -2.90 -8.33
CA ALA A 102 10.15 -3.09 -9.36
C ALA A 102 9.09 -1.97 -9.42
N LEU A 103 8.77 -1.34 -8.28
CA LEU A 103 7.76 -0.28 -8.19
C LEU A 103 7.88 0.85 -9.22
N PRO A 104 9.05 1.47 -9.46
CA PRO A 104 9.19 2.55 -10.45
C PRO A 104 8.98 2.08 -11.89
N PHE A 105 9.04 0.76 -12.16
CA PHE A 105 8.79 0.20 -13.50
C PHE A 105 7.31 -0.08 -13.78
N VAL A 106 6.43 0.18 -12.81
CA VAL A 106 4.99 0.23 -13.08
C VAL A 106 4.71 1.51 -13.85
N ARG A 107 4.49 1.38 -15.16
CA ARG A 107 4.27 2.51 -16.07
C ARG A 107 2.81 2.70 -16.48
N HIS A 108 2.00 1.66 -16.38
CA HIS A 108 0.62 1.69 -16.85
C HIS A 108 -0.31 0.91 -15.92
N LEU A 109 -1.45 1.50 -15.59
CA LEU A 109 -2.59 0.82 -14.97
C LEU A 109 -3.60 0.48 -16.06
N GLU A 110 -4.00 -0.78 -16.17
CA GLU A 110 -4.97 -1.25 -17.16
C GLU A 110 -6.33 -1.49 -16.51
N ASN A 111 -7.35 -0.74 -16.92
CA ASN A 111 -8.72 -0.91 -16.43
C ASN A 111 -9.71 -0.91 -17.59
N ARG A 112 -10.59 -1.92 -17.66
CA ARG A 112 -11.62 -2.09 -18.70
C ARG A 112 -11.10 -1.88 -20.14
N GLY A 113 -9.87 -2.31 -20.43
CA GLY A 113 -9.25 -2.20 -21.75
C GLY A 113 -8.61 -0.83 -22.07
N GLN A 114 -8.62 0.12 -21.13
CA GLN A 114 -7.91 1.40 -21.24
C GLN A 114 -6.64 1.37 -20.37
N ARG A 115 -5.54 1.90 -20.91
CA ARG A 115 -4.25 1.99 -20.23
C ARG A 115 -3.97 3.43 -19.84
N TYR A 116 -3.73 3.65 -18.56
CA TYR A 116 -3.42 4.95 -17.99
C TYR A 116 -1.95 5.01 -17.60
N PRO A 117 -1.17 5.98 -18.12
CA PRO A 117 0.21 6.15 -17.71
C PRO A 117 0.27 6.59 -16.24
N CYS A 118 1.02 5.84 -15.43
CA CYS A 118 1.17 6.13 -14.02
C CYS A 118 2.55 5.68 -13.54
N PHE A 119 3.03 6.29 -12.46
CA PHE A 119 4.25 5.89 -11.79
C PHE A 119 3.96 5.63 -10.32
N LEU A 120 4.57 4.58 -9.76
CA LEU A 120 4.53 4.36 -8.31
C LEU A 120 5.79 4.93 -7.68
N ASN A 121 5.62 6.01 -6.93
CA ASN A 121 6.66 6.57 -6.11
C ASN A 121 6.67 5.92 -4.72
N THR A 122 7.84 5.49 -4.23
CA THR A 122 7.95 4.92 -2.88
C THR A 122 8.23 6.03 -1.88
N LEU A 123 7.32 6.24 -0.93
CA LEU A 123 7.45 7.29 0.09
C LEU A 123 8.21 6.80 1.32
N HIS A 124 7.88 5.62 1.83
CA HIS A 124 8.44 5.11 3.09
C HIS A 124 8.41 3.58 3.18
N VAL A 125 9.40 3.00 3.86
CA VAL A 125 9.43 1.57 4.18
C VAL A 125 9.50 1.40 5.70
N GLY A 126 8.42 0.90 6.29
CA GLY A 126 8.31 0.69 7.73
C GLY A 126 8.25 -0.79 8.13
N GLY A 127 8.57 -1.08 9.39
CA GLY A 127 8.42 -2.43 9.97
C GLY A 127 7.01 -2.69 10.52
N THR A 128 6.32 -1.65 10.97
CA THR A 128 4.97 -1.76 11.55
C THR A 128 3.99 -0.85 10.81
N ILE A 129 2.70 -1.19 10.86
CA ILE A 129 1.66 -0.36 10.27
C ILE A 129 1.59 1.00 10.99
N ARG A 130 1.71 1.01 12.33
CA ARG A 130 1.65 2.22 13.15
C ARG A 130 2.70 3.26 12.77
N THR A 131 3.94 2.83 12.51
CA THR A 131 5.02 3.75 12.06
C THR A 131 4.73 4.33 10.67
N CYS A 132 4.22 3.51 9.74
CA CYS A 132 3.81 3.98 8.42
C CYS A 132 2.64 4.97 8.49
N GLN A 133 1.68 4.75 9.40
CA GLN A 133 0.55 5.66 9.62
C GLN A 133 1.01 7.00 10.16
N LYS A 134 1.88 7.02 11.19
CA LYS A 134 2.46 8.26 11.72
C LYS A 134 3.18 9.04 10.62
N PHE A 135 3.98 8.35 9.81
CA PHE A 135 4.65 8.97 8.66
C PHE A 135 3.65 9.54 7.64
N LEU A 136 2.60 8.78 7.28
CA LEU A 136 1.60 9.22 6.29
C LEU A 136 0.85 10.47 6.78
N ILE A 137 0.48 10.53 8.06
CA ILE A 137 -0.16 11.71 8.66
C ILE A 137 0.78 12.91 8.57
N GLN A 138 2.05 12.75 8.93
CA GLN A 138 3.04 13.82 8.85
C GLN A 138 3.27 14.30 7.40
N TYR A 139 3.31 13.37 6.46
CA TYR A 139 3.43 13.66 5.03
C TYR A 139 2.24 14.48 4.54
N ASN A 140 1.01 14.03 4.81
CA ASN A 140 -0.21 14.73 4.41
C ASN A 140 -0.29 16.14 5.02
N ARG A 141 0.07 16.30 6.30
CA ARG A 141 0.15 17.62 6.96
C ARG A 141 1.14 18.55 6.24
N THR A 142 2.32 18.05 5.90
CA THR A 142 3.35 18.83 5.20
C THR A 142 2.90 19.24 3.79
N GLN A 143 2.25 18.33 3.06
CA GLN A 143 1.72 18.63 1.72
C GLN A 143 0.60 19.68 1.77
N LEU A 144 -0.35 19.58 2.71
CA LEU A 144 -1.41 20.57 2.89
C LEU A 144 -0.86 21.95 3.26
N LEU A 145 0.15 22.02 4.14
CA LEU A 145 0.81 23.29 4.49
C LEU A 145 1.54 23.91 3.30
N ARG A 146 2.20 23.09 2.48
CA ARG A 146 2.85 23.56 1.24
C ARG A 146 1.83 24.08 0.23
N LEU A 147 0.69 23.39 0.07
CA LEU A 147 -0.40 23.84 -0.79
C LEU A 147 -0.98 25.16 -0.30
N LEU A 148 -1.22 25.32 1.01
CA LEU A 148 -1.70 26.57 1.61
C LEU A 148 -0.79 27.77 1.34
N GLN A 149 0.52 27.58 1.32
CA GLN A 149 1.47 28.66 1.03
C GLN A 149 1.44 29.09 -0.44
N ASN A 150 1.04 28.18 -1.35
CA ASN A 150 1.04 28.42 -2.78
C ASN A 150 -0.36 28.81 -3.34
N CYS A 151 -1.43 28.60 -2.59
CA CYS A 151 -2.79 28.97 -3.01
C CYS A 151 -3.01 30.48 -2.95
N THR A 152 -3.33 31.09 -4.09
CA THR A 152 -3.81 32.48 -4.19
C THR A 152 -5.32 32.63 -3.97
N ASN A 153 -6.06 31.51 -3.95
CA ASN A 153 -7.51 31.49 -3.81
C ASN A 153 -7.94 31.39 -2.34
N GLU A 154 -8.73 32.35 -1.88
CA GLU A 154 -9.21 32.41 -0.49
C GLU A 154 -10.17 31.26 -0.13
N GLU A 155 -10.96 30.78 -1.10
CA GLU A 155 -11.90 29.67 -0.89
C GLU A 155 -11.18 28.32 -0.65
N GLU A 156 -10.13 28.04 -1.44
CA GLU A 156 -9.28 26.85 -1.24
C GLU A 156 -8.53 26.93 0.09
N ARG A 157 -8.03 28.12 0.45
CA ARG A 157 -7.36 28.37 1.72
C ARG A 157 -8.27 28.07 2.91
N GLN A 158 -9.52 28.52 2.87
CA GLN A 158 -10.52 28.22 3.91
C GLN A 158 -10.88 26.74 3.97
N CYS A 159 -10.99 26.06 2.83
CA CYS A 159 -11.26 24.62 2.78
C CYS A 159 -10.13 23.82 3.44
N ILE A 160 -8.88 24.13 3.08
CA ILE A 160 -7.71 23.45 3.66
C ILE A 160 -7.57 23.79 5.15
N GLN A 161 -7.84 25.02 5.57
CA GLN A 161 -7.83 25.40 6.98
C GLN A 161 -8.89 24.64 7.79
N LYS A 162 -10.12 24.48 7.25
CA LYS A 162 -11.16 23.65 7.87
C LYS A 162 -10.73 22.18 7.97
N SER A 163 -10.13 21.63 6.91
CA SER A 163 -9.59 20.27 6.93
C SER A 163 -8.49 20.12 7.99
N LEU A 164 -7.56 21.07 8.10
CA LEU A 164 -6.52 21.05 9.13
C LEU A 164 -7.08 21.14 10.55
N LEU A 165 -8.03 22.05 10.79
CA LEU A 165 -8.71 22.18 12.08
C LEU A 165 -9.45 20.89 12.45
N SER A 166 -10.08 20.23 11.47
CA SER A 166 -10.76 18.95 11.69
C SER A 166 -9.81 17.79 12.00
N CYS A 167 -8.55 17.86 11.54
CA CYS A 167 -7.52 16.86 11.82
C CYS A 167 -6.83 17.03 13.19
N SER A 168 -7.15 18.07 13.96
CA SER A 168 -6.57 18.35 15.28
C SER A 168 -7.28 17.63 16.43
N LEU A 169 -8.40 16.95 16.17
CA LEU A 169 -9.16 16.21 17.18
C LEU A 169 -9.00 14.70 17.03
N THR A 170 -7.82 14.17 17.35
CA THR A 170 -7.59 12.79 17.81
C THR A 170 -6.12 12.67 18.27
N GLU A 171 -5.78 13.36 19.35
CA GLU A 171 -4.68 12.97 20.22
C GLU A 171 -5.29 12.44 21.53
N GLU A 172 -6.12 11.40 21.42
CA GLU A 172 -6.54 10.66 22.61
C GLU A 172 -5.49 9.57 22.90
N GLN A 173 -4.62 9.91 23.85
CA GLN A 173 -4.11 9.06 24.92
C GLN A 173 -3.89 7.58 24.54
N SER A 174 -2.67 7.24 24.14
CA SER A 174 -2.09 5.97 24.55
C SER A 174 -1.39 6.20 25.88
N GLU A 175 -2.17 6.26 26.96
CA GLU A 175 -1.70 5.90 28.30
C GLU A 175 -1.07 4.50 28.20
N SER A 176 0.25 4.42 28.24
CA SER A 176 0.90 3.18 28.67
C SER A 176 0.80 3.17 30.18
N GLY A 177 -0.26 2.52 30.69
CA GLY A 177 -0.27 2.04 32.06
C GLY A 177 0.96 1.17 32.27
N ASP A 178 1.77 1.58 33.24
CA ASP A 178 2.70 0.69 33.91
C ASP A 178 1.85 -0.37 34.63
N GLU A 179 1.77 -1.57 34.05
CA GLU A 179 1.45 -2.76 34.83
C GLU A 179 2.79 -3.41 35.19
N GLU A 180 3.20 -3.17 36.44
CA GLU A 180 4.02 -4.10 37.19
C GLU A 180 3.27 -5.44 37.26
N ASP A 181 3.91 -6.52 36.86
CA ASP A 181 3.64 -7.83 37.45
C ASP A 181 4.96 -8.61 37.56
N ASP A 182 5.34 -8.70 38.82
CA ASP A 182 6.21 -9.66 39.49
C ASP A 182 5.82 -11.11 39.15
N ASP A 183 6.78 -11.94 38.74
CA ASP A 183 6.87 -13.32 39.22
C ASP A 183 8.28 -13.87 38.99
N GLY A 184 8.95 -14.24 40.08
CA GLY A 184 10.29 -14.79 40.10
C GLY A 184 10.31 -16.29 39.85
N THR A 185 11.48 -16.83 39.52
CA THR A 185 11.88 -18.17 39.97
C THR A 185 13.41 -18.34 39.86
N GLU A 186 13.99 -18.64 41.03
CA GLU A 186 15.24 -19.38 41.34
C GLU A 186 16.60 -18.96 40.77
#